data_AF-A0A378Q933-F1
#
_entry.id   AF-A0A378Q933-F1
#
_cell.length_a   1.000
_cell.length_b   1.000
_cell.length_c   1.000
_cell.angle_alpha   90.00
_cell.angle_beta   90.00
_cell.angle_gamma   90.00
#
_symmetry.space_group_name_H-M   'P 1'
#
loop_
_entity.id
_entity.type
_entity.pdbx_description
1 polymer ?
#
loop_
_entity_poly.entity_id
_entity_poly.type
_entity_poly.pdbx_seq_one_letter_code
_entity_poly.pdbx_strand_id
1 'polypeptide(L)'
;MVEVFSFSKLSISKFGLICSIFFIIFTVIARFILPFGDEPDFEFRLNDLIYTQYTAFSPYNYVHDTLNGFNYINTCSINASPTSLWATIDYTNCRENLYQILSRISITLIIYSPILLLICFRNLSYIICNTFSIKQLSKQSFENRLDAISLTIIFPSFIYLSGILAKEQLTLALAVFLIAFLESWIIVSFILFIIAGIDLGNATVYATFVSIFYFFKFIQKKWGNQYIIAMALLLVIFAFIIGSTILDKIPNLNPLSDKIEAMKYKNENLFIDEYPKIFRPVITLISGIFMSSSGIKVIPLYIIIFPSLLIGYIKLKSITKNSFLEIDKLYLLAAITTILFFIFLFPDYSYAKYYIFLLPLFFAPFLIVFDRIKILYFNLILVIIWLLNLFIYTI
;
A
#
# COMPACT_ATOMS: atom_id res chain seq x y z
N MET A 1 25.63 -21.65 -22.13
CA MET A 1 26.42 -22.11 -20.97
C MET A 1 25.53 -22.01 -19.76
N VAL A 2 24.99 -23.15 -19.32
CA VAL A 2 24.10 -23.26 -18.15
C VAL A 2 25.02 -23.34 -16.94
N GLU A 3 25.19 -22.24 -16.21
CA GLU A 3 25.80 -22.30 -14.89
C GLU A 3 24.89 -23.14 -14.00
N VAL A 4 25.43 -24.25 -13.51
CA VAL A 4 24.81 -25.12 -12.51
C VAL A 4 24.56 -24.25 -11.27
N PHE A 5 23.30 -23.90 -11.04
CA PHE A 5 22.85 -23.23 -9.82
C PHE A 5 23.17 -24.13 -8.63
N SER A 6 24.34 -23.94 -8.01
CA SER A 6 24.57 -24.51 -6.70
C SER A 6 23.60 -23.81 -5.73
N PHE A 7 22.64 -24.55 -5.19
CA PHE A 7 21.76 -24.14 -4.08
C PHE A 7 22.57 -23.97 -2.76
N SER A 8 23.83 -23.55 -2.85
CA SER A 8 24.78 -23.54 -1.75
C SER A 8 24.46 -22.38 -0.80
N LYS A 9 23.75 -22.75 0.28
CA LYS A 9 23.31 -21.96 1.44
C LYS A 9 22.18 -20.96 1.16
N LEU A 10 20.94 -21.40 1.40
CA LEU A 10 19.83 -20.54 1.80
C LEU A 10 20.23 -19.76 3.06
N SER A 11 20.83 -18.58 2.87
CA SER A 11 21.15 -17.68 3.98
C SER A 11 19.91 -16.86 4.34
N ILE A 12 19.42 -17.03 5.57
CA ILE A 12 18.32 -16.23 6.10
C ILE A 12 18.81 -14.81 6.40
N SER A 13 18.11 -13.80 5.90
CA SER A 13 18.37 -12.40 6.21
C SER A 13 17.95 -12.08 7.64
N LYS A 14 18.92 -11.74 8.50
CA LYS A 14 18.66 -11.31 9.88
C LYS A 14 17.73 -10.09 9.94
N PHE A 15 17.94 -9.11 9.05
CA PHE A 15 17.12 -7.89 9.03
C PHE A 15 15.68 -8.19 8.57
N GLY A 16 15.52 -9.01 7.53
CA GLY A 16 14.20 -9.44 7.06
C GLY A 16 13.44 -10.25 8.12
N LEU A 17 14.14 -11.12 8.85
CA LEU A 17 13.57 -11.89 9.95
C LEU A 17 13.10 -10.99 11.10
N ILE A 18 13.93 -10.02 11.51
CA ILE A 18 13.56 -9.05 12.56
C ILE A 18 12.30 -8.27 12.17
N CYS A 19 12.25 -7.73 10.94
CA CYS A 19 11.08 -7.00 10.45
C CYS A 19 9.83 -7.90 10.37
N SER A 20 10.00 -9.16 9.97
CA SER A 20 8.90 -10.15 9.93
C SER A 20 8.34 -10.41 11.34
N ILE A 21 9.20 -10.59 12.34
CA ILE A 21 8.77 -10.79 13.73
C ILE A 21 8.01 -9.58 14.24
N PHE A 22 8.51 -8.35 14.01
CA PHE A 22 7.81 -7.14 14.40
C PHE A 22 6.46 -6.98 13.68
N PHE A 23 6.39 -7.28 12.39
CA PHE A 23 5.12 -7.27 11.65
C PHE A 23 4.09 -8.22 12.27
N ILE A 24 4.48 -9.44 12.62
CA ILE A 24 3.60 -10.42 13.28
C ILE A 24 3.12 -9.87 14.63
N ILE A 25 4.06 -9.42 15.48
CA ILE A 25 3.74 -8.88 16.82
C ILE A 25 2.77 -7.70 16.71
N PHE A 26 3.06 -6.73 15.85
CA PHE A 26 2.20 -5.55 15.74
C PHE A 26 0.87 -5.83 15.07
N THR A 27 0.80 -6.80 14.14
CA THR A 27 -0.48 -7.25 13.57
C THR A 27 -1.36 -7.85 14.65
N VAL A 28 -0.80 -8.72 15.51
CA VAL A 28 -1.51 -9.29 16.65
C VAL A 28 -2.00 -8.18 17.58
N ILE A 29 -1.11 -7.31 18.07
CA ILE A 29 -1.48 -6.25 19.01
C ILE A 29 -2.52 -5.30 18.39
N ALA A 30 -2.32 -4.86 17.15
CA ALA A 30 -3.23 -3.96 16.47
C ALA A 30 -4.65 -4.53 16.36
N ARG A 31 -4.80 -5.83 16.09
CA ARG A 31 -6.14 -6.44 15.99
C ARG A 31 -6.90 -6.49 17.32
N PHE A 32 -6.21 -6.51 18.45
CA PHE A 32 -6.87 -6.42 19.76
C PHE A 32 -7.27 -5.00 20.15
N ILE A 33 -6.67 -3.98 19.55
CA ILE A 33 -6.88 -2.57 19.91
C ILE A 33 -7.81 -1.86 18.91
N LEU A 34 -7.76 -2.24 17.64
CA LEU A 34 -8.55 -1.59 16.60
C LEU A 34 -10.06 -1.81 16.82
N PRO A 35 -10.88 -0.75 16.69
CA PRO A 35 -12.32 -0.87 16.83
C PRO A 35 -12.90 -1.76 15.73
N PHE A 36 -13.78 -2.67 16.13
CA PHE A 36 -14.53 -3.53 15.23
C PHE A 36 -15.37 -2.70 14.26
N GLY A 37 -15.35 -3.05 12.97
CA GLY A 37 -16.11 -2.34 11.96
C GLY A 37 -15.52 -1.00 11.53
N ASP A 38 -14.36 -0.57 12.08
CA ASP A 38 -13.60 0.58 11.56
C ASP A 38 -12.77 0.22 10.33
N GLU A 39 -13.48 -0.32 9.35
CA GLU A 39 -13.00 -0.65 8.03
C GLU A 39 -13.94 -0.01 7.01
N PRO A 40 -13.40 0.47 5.87
CA PRO A 40 -14.23 1.11 4.87
C PRO A 40 -15.26 0.09 4.37
N ASP A 41 -16.54 0.43 4.38
CA ASP A 41 -17.64 -0.42 3.87
C ASP A 41 -17.63 -1.86 4.43
N PHE A 42 -17.32 -2.02 5.72
CA PHE A 42 -17.12 -3.33 6.37
C PHE A 42 -18.20 -4.35 6.06
N GLU A 43 -19.48 -4.00 6.24
CA GLU A 43 -20.61 -4.92 6.03
C GLU A 43 -20.69 -5.38 4.57
N PHE A 44 -20.53 -4.45 3.62
CA PHE A 44 -20.57 -4.76 2.19
C PHE A 44 -19.41 -5.67 1.80
N ARG A 45 -18.21 -5.38 2.29
CA ARG A 45 -16.99 -6.14 1.95
C ARG A 45 -16.99 -7.54 2.53
N LEU A 46 -17.45 -7.70 3.77
CA LEU A 46 -17.55 -9.02 4.37
C LEU A 46 -18.64 -9.85 3.70
N ASN A 47 -19.78 -9.25 3.34
CA ASN A 47 -20.79 -9.91 2.52
C ASN A 47 -20.24 -10.32 1.15
N ASP A 48 -19.50 -9.44 0.47
CA ASP A 48 -18.83 -9.75 -0.79
C ASP A 48 -17.83 -10.92 -0.63
N LEU A 49 -17.09 -10.97 0.49
CA LEU A 49 -16.21 -12.10 0.87
C LEU A 49 -16.92 -13.43 1.13
N ILE A 50 -18.15 -13.38 1.61
CA ILE A 50 -18.95 -14.56 1.91
C ILE A 50 -19.62 -15.07 0.63
N TYR A 51 -20.31 -14.20 -0.11
CA TYR A 51 -21.20 -14.63 -1.20
C TYR A 51 -20.54 -14.69 -2.58
N THR A 52 -19.34 -14.14 -2.76
CA THR A 52 -18.63 -14.24 -4.05
C THR A 52 -17.97 -15.61 -4.22
N GLN A 53 -18.15 -16.21 -5.40
CA GLN A 53 -17.34 -17.36 -5.80
C GLN A 53 -15.92 -16.92 -6.16
N TYR A 54 -14.95 -17.40 -5.40
CA TYR A 54 -13.55 -17.06 -5.61
C TYR A 54 -12.84 -18.03 -6.55
N THR A 55 -11.88 -17.51 -7.30
CA THR A 55 -10.95 -18.34 -8.08
C THR A 55 -10.03 -19.14 -7.14
N ALA A 56 -9.44 -20.22 -7.66
CA ALA A 56 -8.50 -21.06 -6.91
C ALA A 56 -7.26 -20.30 -6.38
N PHE A 57 -6.99 -19.09 -6.91
CA PHE A 57 -5.90 -18.23 -6.49
C PHE A 57 -6.21 -17.40 -5.22
N SER A 58 -7.48 -17.34 -4.80
CA SER A 58 -7.87 -16.60 -3.61
C SER A 58 -7.84 -17.49 -2.37
N PRO A 59 -7.12 -17.12 -1.29
CA PRO A 59 -7.13 -17.85 -0.04
C PRO A 59 -8.53 -17.87 0.59
N TYR A 60 -9.38 -16.90 0.28
CA TYR A 60 -10.77 -16.83 0.77
C TYR A 60 -11.62 -18.02 0.34
N ASN A 61 -11.30 -18.66 -0.79
CA ASN A 61 -11.97 -19.88 -1.22
C ASN A 61 -11.77 -21.04 -0.24
N TYR A 62 -10.63 -21.08 0.45
CA TYR A 62 -10.26 -22.17 1.37
C TYR A 62 -10.61 -21.87 2.83
N VAL A 63 -11.02 -20.64 3.15
CA VAL A 63 -11.45 -20.22 4.50
C VAL A 63 -12.92 -19.80 4.54
N HIS A 64 -13.70 -20.18 3.53
CA HIS A 64 -15.10 -19.77 3.40
C HIS A 64 -15.96 -20.18 4.61
N ASP A 65 -15.80 -21.40 5.12
CA ASP A 65 -16.52 -21.87 6.32
C ASP A 65 -16.21 -21.02 7.55
N THR A 66 -14.95 -20.58 7.70
CA THR A 66 -14.54 -19.67 8.77
C THR A 66 -15.20 -18.30 8.62
N LEU A 67 -15.25 -17.77 7.39
CA LEU A 67 -15.87 -16.48 7.08
C LEU A 67 -17.39 -16.49 7.33
N ASN A 68 -18.07 -17.59 7.05
CA ASN A 68 -19.50 -17.76 7.33
C ASN A 68 -19.83 -17.65 8.83
N GLY A 69 -18.86 -17.91 9.71
CA GLY A 69 -19.01 -17.77 11.16
C GLY A 69 -18.74 -16.36 11.69
N PHE A 70 -18.41 -15.38 10.84
CA PHE A 70 -18.11 -14.02 11.28
C PHE A 70 -19.37 -13.18 11.44
N ASN A 71 -19.35 -12.30 12.45
CA ASN A 71 -20.35 -11.26 12.55
C ASN A 71 -20.00 -10.13 11.58
N TYR A 72 -20.93 -9.77 10.71
CA TYR A 72 -20.81 -8.68 9.75
C TYR A 72 -21.67 -7.47 10.08
N ILE A 73 -22.50 -7.51 11.13
CA ILE A 73 -23.36 -6.40 11.56
C ILE A 73 -22.51 -5.42 12.36
N ASN A 74 -22.39 -4.18 11.87
CA ASN A 74 -21.60 -3.15 12.51
C ASN A 74 -22.47 -2.25 13.41
N THR A 75 -22.45 -2.51 14.72
CA THR A 75 -23.08 -1.65 15.73
C THR A 75 -22.09 -0.67 16.37
N CYS A 76 -20.83 -0.63 15.91
CA CYS A 76 -19.81 0.25 16.46
C CYS A 76 -20.05 1.70 16.04
N SER A 77 -20.27 2.58 17.02
CA SER A 77 -20.35 4.03 16.78
C SER A 77 -19.01 4.69 17.09
N ILE A 78 -18.39 5.27 16.06
CA ILE A 78 -17.18 6.09 16.18
C ILE A 78 -17.57 7.52 15.80
N ASN A 79 -17.50 8.43 16.78
CA ASN A 79 -17.71 9.85 16.52
C ASN A 79 -16.33 10.49 16.28
N ALA A 80 -15.99 10.61 15.01
CA ALA A 80 -14.85 11.36 14.52
C ALA A 80 -15.26 12.13 13.26
N SER A 81 -14.81 13.37 13.15
CA SER A 81 -15.03 14.19 11.95
C SER A 81 -13.70 14.48 11.24
N PRO A 82 -13.74 14.85 9.94
CA PRO A 82 -12.55 15.23 9.20
C PRO A 82 -11.81 16.45 9.77
N THR A 83 -12.41 17.23 10.68
CA THR A 83 -11.77 18.34 11.41
C THR A 83 -11.47 18.01 12.87
N SER A 84 -12.02 16.92 13.40
CA SER A 84 -11.79 16.49 14.78
C SER A 84 -10.32 16.10 14.99
N LEU A 85 -9.81 16.49 16.16
CA LEU A 85 -8.47 16.15 16.64
C LEU A 85 -8.49 14.91 17.55
N TRP A 86 -9.68 14.51 17.97
CA TRP A 86 -9.92 13.42 18.91
C TRP A 86 -11.16 12.65 18.47
N ALA A 87 -11.13 11.33 18.61
CA ALA A 87 -12.25 10.45 18.33
C ALA A 87 -12.83 9.92 19.64
N THR A 88 -14.14 9.68 19.67
CA THR A 88 -14.78 8.93 20.76
C THR A 88 -15.32 7.62 20.21
N ILE A 89 -14.94 6.51 20.84
CA ILE A 89 -15.27 5.15 20.42
C ILE A 89 -16.15 4.53 21.49
N ASP A 90 -17.30 3.98 21.10
CA ASP A 90 -18.10 3.16 22.01
C ASP A 90 -17.43 1.79 22.20
N TYR A 91 -16.60 1.68 23.23
CA TYR A 91 -15.84 0.47 23.52
C TYR A 91 -16.69 -0.80 23.65
N THR A 92 -17.94 -0.67 24.13
CA THR A 92 -18.80 -1.84 24.39
C THR A 92 -19.27 -2.50 23.11
N ASN A 93 -19.64 -1.70 22.10
CA ASN A 93 -20.15 -2.17 20.82
C ASN A 93 -19.05 -2.33 19.75
N CYS A 94 -17.88 -1.73 19.96
CA CYS A 94 -16.74 -1.78 19.02
C CYS A 94 -15.75 -2.92 19.31
N ARG A 95 -16.14 -3.95 20.08
CA ARG A 95 -15.28 -5.09 20.39
C ARG A 95 -15.63 -6.31 19.53
N GLU A 96 -14.63 -6.85 18.86
CA GLU A 96 -14.76 -8.07 18.05
C GLU A 96 -14.66 -9.33 18.94
N ASN A 97 -15.36 -10.41 18.56
CA ASN A 97 -15.27 -11.69 19.25
C ASN A 97 -13.86 -12.29 19.11
N LEU A 98 -13.34 -12.93 20.16
CA LEU A 98 -12.01 -13.55 20.19
C LEU A 98 -11.79 -14.53 19.04
N TYR A 99 -12.79 -15.36 18.70
CA TYR A 99 -12.69 -16.29 17.57
C TYR A 99 -12.43 -15.56 16.25
N GLN A 100 -13.13 -14.45 16.01
CA GLN A 100 -13.01 -13.66 14.80
C GLN A 100 -11.66 -12.92 14.76
N ILE A 101 -11.20 -12.36 15.89
CA ILE A 101 -9.86 -11.75 16.02
C ILE A 101 -8.77 -12.76 15.63
N LEU A 102 -8.77 -13.95 16.23
CA LEU A 102 -7.76 -14.98 15.98
C LEU A 102 -7.80 -15.49 14.53
N SER A 103 -9.00 -15.66 13.97
CA SER A 103 -9.19 -16.09 12.59
C SER A 103 -8.67 -15.03 11.61
N ARG A 104 -8.95 -13.75 11.85
CA ARG A 104 -8.46 -12.63 11.03
C ARG A 104 -6.94 -12.47 11.08
N ILE A 105 -6.34 -12.63 12.26
CA ILE A 105 -4.88 -12.66 12.41
C ILE A 105 -4.31 -13.80 11.55
N SER A 106 -4.89 -15.00 11.65
CA SER A 106 -4.43 -16.18 10.89
C SER A 106 -4.53 -15.96 9.38
N ILE A 107 -5.66 -15.45 8.89
CA ILE A 107 -5.86 -15.11 7.47
C ILE A 107 -4.83 -14.08 7.01
N THR A 108 -4.60 -13.02 7.79
CA THR A 108 -3.60 -11.99 7.49
C THR A 108 -2.20 -12.59 7.36
N LEU A 109 -1.81 -13.44 8.30
CA LEU A 109 -0.49 -14.08 8.29
C LEU A 109 -0.33 -15.04 7.10
N ILE A 110 -1.37 -15.78 6.74
CA ILE A 110 -1.36 -16.65 5.56
C ILE A 110 -1.16 -15.83 4.28
N ILE A 111 -1.94 -14.76 4.09
CA ILE A 111 -1.87 -13.88 2.92
C ILE A 111 -0.49 -13.23 2.78
N TYR A 112 0.09 -12.77 3.90
CA TYR A 112 1.39 -12.08 3.88
C TYR A 112 2.59 -13.01 3.95
N SER A 113 2.40 -14.31 4.22
CA SER A 113 3.49 -15.29 4.28
C SER A 113 4.42 -15.30 3.06
N PRO A 114 3.96 -15.13 1.80
CA PRO A 114 4.86 -15.09 0.65
C PRO A 114 5.81 -13.89 0.69
N ILE A 115 5.35 -12.74 1.20
CA ILE A 115 6.18 -11.54 1.37
C ILE A 115 7.19 -11.75 2.49
N LEU A 116 6.77 -12.33 3.62
CA LEU A 116 7.64 -12.62 4.75
C LEU A 116 8.76 -13.59 4.35
N LEU A 117 8.43 -14.63 3.59
CA LEU A 117 9.41 -15.55 3.00
C LEU A 117 10.34 -14.81 2.04
N LEU A 118 9.82 -13.95 1.18
CA LEU A 118 10.61 -13.19 0.21
C LEU A 118 11.66 -12.29 0.88
N ILE A 119 11.31 -11.61 1.98
CA ILE A 119 12.26 -10.73 2.69
C ILE A 119 13.25 -11.50 3.57
N CYS A 120 12.90 -12.70 4.03
CA CYS A 120 13.78 -13.59 4.80
C CYS A 120 14.77 -14.34 3.88
N PHE A 121 14.30 -14.91 2.78
CA PHE A 121 15.08 -15.77 1.89
C PHE A 121 15.60 -15.02 0.64
N ARG A 122 16.32 -13.92 0.88
CA ARG A 122 16.71 -12.95 -0.16
C ARG A 122 17.50 -13.53 -1.32
N ASN A 123 18.41 -14.47 -1.06
CA ASN A 123 19.21 -15.11 -2.13
C ASN A 123 18.32 -15.90 -3.09
N LEU A 124 17.33 -16.64 -2.57
CA LEU A 124 16.37 -17.38 -3.39
C LEU A 124 15.56 -16.41 -4.25
N SER A 125 15.00 -15.37 -3.64
CA SER A 125 14.23 -14.32 -4.32
C SER A 125 15.04 -13.63 -5.43
N TYR A 126 16.33 -13.37 -5.20
CA TYR A 126 17.23 -12.78 -6.19
C TYR A 126 17.47 -13.70 -7.40
N ILE A 127 17.69 -15.00 -7.14
CA ILE A 127 17.87 -16.00 -8.20
C ILE A 127 16.61 -16.07 -9.09
N ILE A 128 15.43 -16.14 -8.47
CA ILE A 128 14.15 -16.15 -9.19
C ILE A 128 14.01 -14.87 -10.04
N CYS A 129 14.24 -13.70 -9.44
CA CYS A 129 14.17 -12.41 -10.13
C CYS A 129 15.05 -12.39 -11.38
N ASN A 130 16.32 -12.76 -11.27
CA ASN A 130 17.25 -12.73 -12.40
C ASN A 130 16.96 -13.78 -13.46
N THR A 131 16.37 -14.93 -13.10
CA THR A 131 16.00 -15.97 -14.06
C THR A 131 14.93 -15.48 -15.05
N PHE A 132 14.00 -14.65 -14.59
CA PHE A 132 12.89 -14.11 -15.39
C PHE A 132 13.11 -12.67 -15.86
N SER A 133 14.30 -12.09 -15.63
CA SER A 133 14.63 -10.72 -16.04
C SER A 133 15.46 -10.70 -17.31
N ILE A 134 15.12 -9.80 -18.24
CA ILE A 134 15.89 -9.60 -19.48
C ILE A 134 17.30 -9.04 -19.18
N LYS A 135 17.43 -8.28 -18.11
CA LYS A 135 18.71 -7.70 -17.64
C LYS A 135 18.98 -8.14 -16.22
N GLN A 136 20.21 -8.54 -15.95
CA GLN A 136 20.65 -8.85 -14.59
C GLN A 136 20.58 -7.59 -13.73
N LEU A 137 19.85 -7.69 -12.63
CA LEU A 137 19.80 -6.64 -11.63
C LEU A 137 21.00 -6.80 -10.69
N SER A 138 21.57 -5.70 -10.21
CA SER A 138 22.62 -5.77 -9.19
C SER A 138 22.03 -6.30 -7.88
N LYS A 139 22.73 -7.25 -7.24
CA LYS A 139 22.30 -7.82 -5.96
C LYS A 139 22.05 -6.75 -4.89
N GLN A 140 22.89 -5.71 -4.84
CA GLN A 140 22.73 -4.60 -3.91
C GLN A 140 21.41 -3.83 -4.14
N SER A 141 21.03 -3.56 -5.39
CA SER A 141 19.78 -2.87 -5.69
C SER A 141 18.57 -3.71 -5.27
N PHE A 142 18.63 -5.03 -5.50
CA PHE A 142 17.59 -5.94 -5.04
C PHE A 142 17.49 -5.96 -3.51
N GLU A 143 18.62 -6.06 -2.82
CA GLU A 143 18.64 -6.07 -1.35
C GLU A 143 18.12 -4.77 -0.74
N ASN A 144 18.48 -3.60 -1.31
CA ASN A 144 17.93 -2.32 -0.88
C ASN A 144 16.41 -2.26 -1.07
N ARG A 145 15.89 -2.82 -2.16
CA ARG A 145 14.44 -2.91 -2.38
C ARG A 145 13.76 -3.81 -1.36
N LEU A 146 14.37 -4.95 -1.04
CA LEU A 146 13.86 -5.84 0.01
C LEU A 146 13.95 -5.20 1.40
N ASP A 147 14.97 -4.38 1.68
CA ASP A 147 15.06 -3.57 2.89
C ASP A 147 13.91 -2.54 2.96
N ALA A 148 13.60 -1.86 1.86
CA ALA A 148 12.49 -0.92 1.79
C ALA A 148 11.12 -1.60 2.01
N ILE A 149 10.91 -2.79 1.43
CA ILE A 149 9.72 -3.60 1.68
C ILE A 149 9.65 -4.04 3.14
N SER A 150 10.77 -4.51 3.72
CA SER A 150 10.84 -4.94 5.12
C SER A 150 10.49 -3.79 6.09
N LEU A 151 10.90 -2.57 5.78
CA LEU A 151 10.55 -1.37 6.55
C LEU A 151 9.11 -0.92 6.33
N THR A 152 8.56 -1.15 5.15
CA THR A 152 7.16 -0.80 4.82
C THR A 152 6.17 -1.63 5.60
N ILE A 153 6.39 -2.95 5.73
CA ILE A 153 5.42 -3.84 6.38
C ILE A 153 5.22 -3.50 7.87
N ILE A 154 6.22 -2.90 8.52
CA ILE A 154 6.16 -2.45 9.91
C ILE A 154 5.68 -1.00 10.06
N PHE A 155 5.15 -0.37 9.00
CA PHE A 155 4.65 1.00 9.07
C PHE A 155 3.19 1.03 9.56
N PRO A 156 2.76 2.02 10.37
CA PRO A 156 1.42 2.02 11.00
C PRO A 156 0.25 1.82 10.04
N SER A 157 0.17 2.62 8.97
CA SER A 157 -0.90 2.49 7.98
C SER A 157 -0.85 1.18 7.21
N PHE A 158 0.34 0.60 7.01
CA PHE A 158 0.46 -0.72 6.40
C PHE A 158 -0.08 -1.81 7.31
N ILE A 159 0.23 -1.79 8.60
CA ILE A 159 -0.30 -2.75 9.60
C ILE A 159 -1.84 -2.64 9.69
N TYR A 160 -2.38 -1.42 9.65
CA TYR A 160 -3.82 -1.21 9.62
C TYR A 160 -4.46 -1.80 8.35
N LEU A 161 -3.98 -1.40 7.17
CA LEU A 161 -4.55 -1.79 5.87
C LEU A 161 -4.36 -3.29 5.58
N SER A 162 -3.23 -3.87 6.02
CA SER A 162 -2.96 -5.31 5.86
C SER A 162 -3.88 -6.20 6.68
N GLY A 163 -4.58 -5.67 7.70
CA GLY A 163 -5.54 -6.46 8.47
C GLY A 163 -7.00 -6.15 8.15
N ILE A 164 -7.30 -5.32 7.13
CA ILE A 164 -8.67 -5.10 6.65
C ILE A 164 -9.18 -6.39 6.02
N LEU A 165 -10.35 -6.85 6.42
CA LEU A 165 -10.94 -8.08 5.91
C LEU A 165 -11.67 -7.81 4.59
N ALA A 166 -10.92 -7.78 3.50
CA ALA A 166 -11.46 -7.51 2.17
C ALA A 166 -10.59 -8.08 1.04
N LYS A 167 -11.10 -8.09 -0.20
CA LYS A 167 -10.32 -8.48 -1.39
C LYS A 167 -9.04 -7.64 -1.51
N GLU A 168 -9.07 -6.38 -1.05
CA GLU A 168 -7.94 -5.45 -1.05
C GLU A 168 -6.74 -5.92 -0.22
N GLN A 169 -6.95 -6.76 0.79
CA GLN A 169 -5.86 -7.33 1.59
C GLN A 169 -4.94 -8.19 0.73
N LEU A 170 -5.53 -9.06 -0.09
CA LEU A 170 -4.81 -9.93 -0.99
C LEU A 170 -4.19 -9.13 -2.14
N THR A 171 -4.93 -8.19 -2.73
CA THR A 171 -4.38 -7.37 -3.83
C THR A 171 -3.24 -6.48 -3.35
N LEU A 172 -3.27 -5.99 -2.10
CA LEU A 172 -2.16 -5.26 -1.49
C LEU A 172 -0.93 -6.14 -1.32
N ALA A 173 -1.09 -7.37 -0.81
CA ALA A 173 0.03 -8.31 -0.70
C ALA A 173 0.65 -8.61 -2.08
N LEU A 174 -0.19 -8.90 -3.08
CA LEU A 174 0.26 -9.12 -4.46
C LEU A 174 0.94 -7.88 -5.06
N ALA A 175 0.44 -6.67 -4.75
CA ALA A 175 1.03 -5.41 -5.23
C ALA A 175 2.42 -5.16 -4.61
N VAL A 176 2.63 -5.46 -3.33
CA VAL A 176 3.96 -5.37 -2.71
C VAL A 176 4.91 -6.42 -3.31
N PHE A 177 4.41 -7.61 -3.60
CA PHE A 177 5.16 -8.64 -4.31
C PHE A 177 5.55 -8.17 -5.73
N LEU A 178 4.64 -7.49 -6.43
CA LEU A 178 4.91 -6.84 -7.73
C LEU A 178 6.04 -5.82 -7.62
N ILE A 179 6.06 -4.98 -6.57
CA ILE A 179 7.15 -4.03 -6.35
C ILE A 179 8.50 -4.74 -6.23
N ALA A 180 8.58 -5.84 -5.47
CA ALA A 180 9.82 -6.61 -5.33
C ALA A 180 10.40 -7.00 -6.71
N PHE A 181 9.54 -7.45 -7.62
CA PHE A 181 9.92 -7.95 -8.95
C PHE A 181 9.65 -6.96 -10.10
N LEU A 182 9.55 -5.66 -9.83
CA LEU A 182 9.18 -4.62 -10.83
C LEU A 182 10.02 -4.64 -12.13
N GLU A 183 11.23 -5.19 -12.08
CA GLU A 183 12.17 -5.27 -13.22
C GLU A 183 12.00 -6.55 -14.06
N SER A 184 11.28 -7.55 -13.53
CA SER A 184 10.99 -8.83 -14.18
C SER A 184 9.61 -8.78 -14.84
N TRP A 185 9.54 -8.30 -16.09
CA TRP A 185 8.26 -8.09 -16.80
C TRP A 185 7.34 -9.32 -16.81
N ILE A 186 7.90 -10.54 -16.92
CA ILE A 186 7.13 -11.79 -16.90
C ILE A 186 6.39 -11.95 -15.56
N ILE A 187 7.12 -11.77 -14.45
CA ILE A 187 6.56 -11.87 -13.10
C ILE A 187 5.53 -10.75 -12.88
N VAL A 188 5.83 -9.52 -13.30
CA VAL A 188 4.93 -8.37 -13.18
C VAL A 188 3.63 -8.61 -13.95
N SER A 189 3.70 -9.04 -15.21
CA SER A 189 2.53 -9.34 -16.04
C SER A 189 1.69 -10.48 -15.45
N PHE A 190 2.33 -11.53 -14.93
CA PHE A 190 1.63 -12.64 -14.28
C PHE A 190 0.90 -12.18 -13.01
N ILE A 191 1.54 -11.37 -12.16
CA ILE A 191 0.89 -10.83 -10.95
C ILE A 191 -0.27 -9.91 -11.32
N LEU A 192 -0.10 -9.02 -12.30
CA LEU A 192 -1.18 -8.14 -12.77
C LEU A 192 -2.37 -8.94 -13.31
N PHE A 193 -2.13 -10.06 -13.99
CA PHE A 193 -3.18 -10.97 -14.44
C PHE A 193 -3.95 -11.57 -13.26
N ILE A 194 -3.25 -12.05 -12.23
CA ILE A 194 -3.89 -12.56 -11.00
C ILE A 194 -4.73 -11.46 -10.33
N ILE A 195 -4.17 -10.25 -10.17
CA ILE A 195 -4.88 -9.14 -9.54
C ILE A 195 -6.12 -8.76 -10.36
N ALA A 196 -6.03 -8.72 -11.69
CA ALA A 196 -7.17 -8.44 -12.56
C ALA A 196 -8.28 -9.49 -12.45
N GLY A 197 -7.91 -10.75 -12.21
CA GLY A 197 -8.86 -11.83 -11.94
C GLY A 197 -9.54 -11.75 -10.56
N ILE A 198 -8.99 -10.98 -9.61
CA ILE A 198 -9.57 -10.77 -8.27
C ILE A 198 -10.37 -9.47 -8.21
N ASP A 199 -9.76 -8.36 -8.63
CA ASP A 199 -10.37 -7.02 -8.67
C ASP A 199 -9.74 -6.18 -9.79
N LEU A 200 -10.53 -6.01 -10.85
CA LEU A 200 -10.16 -5.22 -12.02
C LEU A 200 -9.85 -3.76 -11.68
N GLY A 201 -10.52 -3.17 -10.69
CA GLY A 201 -10.30 -1.77 -10.31
C GLY A 201 -8.97 -1.53 -9.61
N ASN A 202 -8.52 -2.46 -8.77
CA ASN A 202 -7.16 -2.39 -8.20
C ASN A 202 -6.11 -2.70 -9.27
N ALA A 203 -6.40 -3.65 -10.18
CA ALA A 203 -5.52 -3.96 -11.29
C ALA A 203 -5.27 -2.75 -12.20
N THR A 204 -6.27 -1.91 -12.48
CA THR A 204 -6.07 -0.70 -13.30
C THR A 204 -5.11 0.28 -12.64
N VAL A 205 -5.20 0.49 -11.32
CA VAL A 205 -4.28 1.35 -10.57
C VAL A 205 -2.84 0.85 -10.68
N TYR A 206 -2.64 -0.44 -10.43
CA TYR A 206 -1.30 -1.04 -10.44
C TYR A 206 -0.72 -1.12 -11.85
N ALA A 207 -1.54 -1.45 -12.85
CA ALA A 207 -1.13 -1.44 -14.26
C ALA A 207 -0.76 -0.04 -14.73
N THR A 208 -1.48 1.00 -14.26
CA THR A 208 -1.15 2.40 -14.55
C THR A 208 0.19 2.78 -13.96
N PHE A 209 0.46 2.42 -12.69
CA PHE A 209 1.77 2.61 -12.08
C PHE A 209 2.89 1.94 -12.91
N VAL A 210 2.73 0.66 -13.25
CA VAL A 210 3.72 -0.11 -14.02
C VAL A 210 3.95 0.52 -15.39
N SER A 211 2.87 1.00 -16.04
CA SER A 211 2.95 1.67 -17.34
C SER A 211 3.70 3.00 -17.26
N ILE A 212 3.38 3.84 -16.27
CA ILE A 212 4.08 5.11 -16.01
C ILE A 212 5.56 4.83 -15.72
N PHE A 213 5.86 3.82 -14.91
CA PHE A 213 7.23 3.43 -14.58
C PHE A 213 8.05 3.06 -15.83
N TYR A 214 7.55 2.13 -16.65
CA TYR A 214 8.26 1.73 -17.87
C TYR A 214 8.34 2.85 -18.91
N PHE A 215 7.30 3.70 -19.00
CA PHE A 215 7.30 4.89 -19.85
C PHE A 215 8.37 5.90 -19.43
N PHE A 216 8.48 6.18 -18.12
CA PHE A 216 9.53 7.06 -17.58
C PHE A 216 10.91 6.48 -17.78
N LYS A 217 11.09 5.17 -17.58
CA LYS A 217 12.35 4.48 -17.86
C LYS A 217 12.76 4.59 -19.32
N PHE A 218 11.80 4.50 -20.24
CA PHE A 218 12.03 4.69 -21.67
C PHE A 218 12.43 6.12 -22.01
N ILE A 219 11.72 7.12 -21.47
CA ILE A 219 12.05 8.55 -21.63
C ILE A 219 13.45 8.85 -21.07
N GLN A 220 13.75 8.38 -19.86
CA GLN A 220 15.06 8.58 -19.22
C GLN A 220 16.19 8.11 -20.13
N LYS A 221 16.03 6.90 -20.69
CA LYS A 221 17.06 6.30 -21.54
C LYS A 221 17.24 7.05 -22.86
N LYS A 222 16.17 7.61 -23.44
CA LYS A 222 16.22 8.29 -24.74
C LYS A 222 16.56 9.77 -24.66
N TRP A 223 15.99 10.48 -23.70
CA TRP A 223 15.99 11.94 -23.63
C TRP A 223 16.58 12.48 -22.32
N GLY A 224 16.75 11.65 -21.29
CA GLY A 224 17.37 12.03 -20.01
C GLY A 224 16.38 12.52 -18.94
N ASN A 225 16.90 12.87 -17.76
CA ASN A 225 16.11 13.14 -16.55
C ASN A 225 15.18 14.36 -16.65
N GLN A 226 15.57 15.41 -17.39
CA GLN A 226 14.79 16.65 -17.52
C GLN A 226 13.42 16.38 -18.19
N TYR A 227 13.40 15.50 -19.18
CA TYR A 227 12.18 15.16 -19.91
C TYR A 227 11.22 14.31 -19.07
N ILE A 228 11.72 13.49 -18.14
CA ILE A 228 10.84 12.73 -17.24
C ILE A 228 10.07 13.70 -16.34
N ILE A 229 10.74 14.73 -15.79
CA ILE A 229 10.10 15.74 -14.94
C ILE A 229 9.04 16.50 -15.74
N ALA A 230 9.36 16.92 -16.98
CA ALA A 230 8.41 17.60 -17.84
C ALA A 230 7.18 16.72 -18.16
N MET A 231 7.38 15.43 -18.47
CA MET A 231 6.29 14.49 -18.76
C MET A 231 5.46 14.15 -17.52
N ALA A 232 6.09 14.05 -16.35
CA ALA A 232 5.40 13.89 -15.07
C ALA A 232 4.47 15.08 -14.79
N LEU A 233 4.96 16.31 -14.96
CA LEU A 233 4.15 17.51 -14.80
C LEU A 233 2.99 17.55 -15.81
N LEU A 234 3.25 17.20 -17.08
CA LEU A 234 2.22 17.16 -18.11
C LEU A 234 1.10 16.17 -17.76
N LEU A 235 1.45 14.95 -17.32
CA LEU A 235 0.45 13.95 -16.90
C LEU A 235 -0.40 14.44 -15.72
N VAL A 236 0.22 15.09 -14.73
CA VAL A 236 -0.47 15.62 -13.55
C VAL A 236 -1.38 16.79 -13.91
N ILE A 237 -0.91 17.74 -14.73
CA ILE A 237 -1.70 18.87 -15.21
C ILE A 237 -2.88 18.38 -16.06
N PHE A 238 -2.65 17.41 -16.94
CA PHE A 238 -3.69 16.78 -17.74
C PHE A 238 -4.78 16.16 -16.86
N ALA A 239 -4.39 15.37 -15.84
CA ALA A 239 -5.32 14.78 -14.88
C ALA A 239 -6.08 15.84 -14.08
N PHE A 240 -5.42 16.95 -13.71
CA PHE A 240 -6.04 18.06 -12.98
C PHE A 240 -7.09 18.81 -13.81
N ILE A 241 -6.79 19.08 -15.09
CA ILE A 241 -7.71 19.78 -16.00
C ILE A 241 -8.90 18.90 -16.39
N ILE A 242 -8.62 17.65 -16.78
CA ILE A 242 -9.67 16.74 -17.25
C ILE A 242 -10.50 16.23 -16.07
N GLY A 243 -9.85 15.72 -15.02
CA GLY A 243 -10.48 15.35 -13.75
C GLY A 243 -11.83 14.65 -13.90
N SER A 244 -12.78 15.12 -13.09
CA SER A 244 -14.16 14.63 -13.02
C SER A 244 -14.95 14.75 -14.33
N THR A 245 -14.54 15.59 -15.31
CA THR A 245 -15.25 15.68 -16.60
C THR A 245 -15.12 14.41 -17.44
N ILE A 246 -14.15 13.55 -17.10
CA ILE A 246 -13.99 12.27 -17.77
C ILE A 246 -15.09 11.27 -17.37
N LEU A 247 -15.64 11.40 -16.16
CA LEU A 247 -16.69 10.51 -15.64
C LEU A 247 -17.97 10.62 -16.46
N ASP A 248 -18.24 11.78 -17.06
CA ASP A 248 -19.39 12.00 -17.94
C ASP A 248 -19.25 11.34 -19.32
N LYS A 249 -18.02 10.96 -19.71
CA LYS A 249 -17.69 10.46 -21.06
C LYS A 249 -17.38 8.96 -21.13
N ILE A 250 -17.08 8.33 -19.99
CA ILE A 250 -16.72 6.91 -19.90
C ILE A 250 -17.89 5.91 -19.63
N PRO A 251 -19.16 6.27 -19.28
CA PRO A 251 -20.16 5.28 -18.83
C PRO A 251 -20.42 4.09 -19.79
N ASN A 252 -20.07 4.22 -21.08
CA ASN A 252 -20.30 3.19 -22.09
C ASN A 252 -19.23 2.09 -22.16
N LEU A 253 -18.23 2.06 -21.25
CA LEU A 253 -17.25 0.97 -21.18
C LEU A 253 -17.70 -0.10 -20.16
N ASN A 254 -18.28 -1.18 -20.68
CA ASN A 254 -18.94 -2.25 -19.92
C ASN A 254 -18.17 -2.95 -18.78
N PRO A 255 -16.81 -2.97 -18.66
CA PRO A 255 -16.18 -3.57 -17.48
C PRO A 255 -16.00 -2.60 -16.29
N LEU A 256 -16.26 -1.30 -16.46
CA LEU A 256 -16.03 -0.27 -15.44
C LEU A 256 -17.28 0.56 -15.11
N SER A 257 -18.40 0.30 -15.81
CA SER A 257 -19.66 1.06 -15.71
C SER A 257 -20.11 1.21 -14.27
N ASP A 258 -20.17 0.12 -13.50
CA ASP A 258 -20.78 0.11 -12.17
C ASP A 258 -19.96 0.95 -11.16
N LYS A 259 -18.62 0.89 -11.25
CA LYS A 259 -17.74 1.72 -10.41
C LYS A 259 -17.82 3.20 -10.81
N ILE A 260 -17.92 3.49 -12.11
CA ILE A 260 -18.04 4.86 -12.62
C ILE A 260 -19.40 5.46 -12.26
N GLU A 261 -20.47 4.68 -12.36
CA GLU A 261 -21.83 5.07 -12.00
C GLU A 261 -21.97 5.28 -10.49
N ALA A 262 -21.36 4.41 -9.66
CA ALA A 262 -21.28 4.61 -8.22
C ALA A 262 -20.51 5.90 -7.84
N MET A 263 -19.37 6.15 -8.50
CA MET A 263 -18.61 7.40 -8.31
C MET A 263 -19.42 8.63 -8.74
N LYS A 264 -20.17 8.54 -9.83
CA LYS A 264 -21.03 9.61 -10.32
C LYS A 264 -22.20 9.87 -9.37
N TYR A 265 -22.90 8.82 -8.96
CA TYR A 265 -24.00 8.91 -7.99
C TYR A 265 -23.54 9.56 -6.69
N LYS A 266 -22.37 9.17 -6.17
CA LYS A 266 -21.80 9.76 -4.95
C LYS A 266 -21.44 11.23 -5.14
N ASN A 267 -20.81 11.57 -6.27
CA ASN A 267 -20.47 12.95 -6.62
C ASN A 267 -21.71 13.83 -6.89
N GLU A 268 -22.87 13.27 -7.21
CA GLU A 268 -24.11 14.02 -7.46
C GLU A 268 -25.02 14.11 -6.22
N ASN A 269 -25.08 13.06 -5.41
CA ASN A 269 -26.12 12.90 -4.37
C ASN A 269 -25.60 12.89 -2.92
N LEU A 270 -24.30 12.68 -2.69
CA LEU A 270 -23.70 12.61 -1.35
C LEU A 270 -22.72 13.78 -1.14
N PHE A 271 -23.20 15.00 -1.35
CA PHE A 271 -22.47 16.24 -1.05
C PHE A 271 -22.63 16.62 0.43
N ILE A 272 -21.73 16.14 1.29
CA ILE A 272 -21.41 16.80 2.56
C ILE A 272 -19.89 16.63 2.78
N ASP A 273 -19.14 17.71 2.54
CA ASP A 273 -17.70 17.90 2.83
C ASP A 273 -16.64 17.28 1.87
N GLU A 274 -16.76 17.47 0.56
CA GLU A 274 -15.60 17.26 -0.33
C GLU A 274 -14.63 18.46 -0.29
N TYR A 275 -13.38 18.20 0.10
CA TYR A 275 -12.31 19.19 0.07
C TYR A 275 -11.95 19.60 -1.37
N PRO A 276 -11.49 20.86 -1.59
CA PRO A 276 -11.07 21.31 -2.91
C PRO A 276 -10.02 20.37 -3.54
N LYS A 277 -10.04 20.20 -4.87
CA LYS A 277 -9.12 19.29 -5.60
C LYS A 277 -7.66 19.45 -5.19
N ILE A 278 -7.22 20.69 -4.91
CA ILE A 278 -5.85 21.02 -4.52
C ILE A 278 -5.44 20.47 -3.14
N PHE A 279 -6.40 20.20 -2.24
CA PHE A 279 -6.15 19.66 -0.90
C PHE A 279 -6.11 18.13 -0.87
N ARG A 280 -6.57 17.44 -1.92
CA ARG A 280 -6.60 15.98 -1.95
C ARG A 280 -5.23 15.32 -1.73
N PRO A 281 -4.10 15.82 -2.27
CA PRO A 281 -2.79 15.27 -1.95
C PRO A 281 -2.44 15.31 -0.45
N VAL A 282 -2.93 16.32 0.28
CA VAL A 282 -2.74 16.43 1.73
C VAL A 282 -3.52 15.33 2.44
N ILE A 283 -4.76 15.07 2.03
CA ILE A 283 -5.59 13.98 2.57
C ILE A 283 -4.94 12.61 2.30
N THR A 284 -4.41 12.41 1.09
CA THR A 284 -3.65 11.20 0.77
C THR A 284 -2.43 11.05 1.66
N LEU A 285 -1.69 12.13 1.93
CA LEU A 285 -0.54 12.06 2.82
C LEU A 285 -0.94 11.75 4.27
N ILE A 286 -1.98 12.40 4.79
CA ILE A 286 -2.51 12.18 6.14
C ILE A 286 -2.99 10.73 6.30
N SER A 287 -3.81 10.23 5.37
CA SER A 287 -4.24 8.83 5.36
C SER A 287 -3.09 7.85 5.14
N GLY A 288 -2.07 8.24 4.37
CA GLY A 288 -0.87 7.46 4.13
C GLY A 288 -0.01 7.31 5.36
N ILE A 289 0.04 8.32 6.23
CA ILE A 289 0.67 8.24 7.55
C ILE A 289 -0.17 7.33 8.46
N PHE A 290 -1.40 7.74 8.75
CA PHE A 290 -2.44 6.92 9.38
C PHE A 290 -3.73 7.73 9.52
N MET A 291 -4.78 7.35 8.79
CA MET A 291 -6.16 7.75 9.08
C MET A 291 -7.07 6.55 8.84
N SER A 292 -7.88 6.18 9.83
CA SER A 292 -8.84 5.08 9.68
C SER A 292 -10.03 5.48 8.80
N SER A 293 -10.86 4.50 8.42
CA SER A 293 -12.08 4.75 7.63
C SER A 293 -13.09 5.64 8.35
N SER A 294 -13.23 5.51 9.67
CA SER A 294 -14.06 6.39 10.49
C SER A 294 -13.45 7.76 10.73
N GLY A 295 -12.23 8.02 10.25
CA GLY A 295 -11.56 9.31 10.39
C GLY A 295 -10.74 9.47 11.67
N ILE A 296 -10.41 8.37 12.37
CA ILE A 296 -9.49 8.42 13.51
C ILE A 296 -8.10 8.81 13.01
N LYS A 297 -7.50 9.81 13.64
CA LYS A 297 -6.19 10.36 13.30
C LYS A 297 -5.28 10.27 14.50
N VAL A 298 -3.99 10.04 14.28
CA VAL A 298 -2.99 10.12 15.34
C VAL A 298 -2.06 11.30 15.11
N ILE A 299 -2.42 12.43 15.71
CA ILE A 299 -1.73 13.72 15.52
C ILE A 299 -0.22 13.65 15.79
N PRO A 300 0.25 12.96 16.85
CA PRO A 300 1.69 12.82 17.11
C PRO A 300 2.47 12.23 15.93
N LEU A 301 1.88 11.32 15.14
CA LEU A 301 2.57 10.74 13.98
C LEU A 301 2.86 11.80 12.92
N TYR A 302 1.91 12.69 12.65
CA TYR A 302 2.10 13.77 11.68
C TYR A 302 3.22 14.71 12.12
N ILE A 303 3.22 15.11 13.39
CA ILE A 303 4.24 16.01 13.97
C ILE A 303 5.64 15.41 13.86
N ILE A 304 5.77 14.08 13.95
CA ILE A 304 7.07 13.39 13.84
C ILE A 304 7.47 13.19 12.37
N ILE A 305 6.54 12.76 11.52
CA ILE A 305 6.84 12.38 10.13
C ILE A 305 7.14 13.59 9.26
N PHE A 306 6.38 14.69 9.37
CA PHE A 306 6.60 15.87 8.53
C PHE A 306 8.03 16.45 8.64
N PRO A 307 8.57 16.72 9.85
CA PRO A 307 9.95 17.14 10.01
C PRO A 307 10.95 16.08 9.55
N SER A 308 10.67 14.80 9.77
CA SER A 308 11.54 13.70 9.36
C SER A 308 11.69 13.62 7.85
N LEU A 309 10.59 13.81 7.10
CA LEU A 309 10.60 13.90 5.64
C LEU A 309 11.42 15.10 5.16
N LEU A 310 11.28 16.27 5.81
CA LEU A 310 12.06 17.47 5.49
C LEU A 310 13.56 17.26 5.73
N ILE A 311 13.94 16.70 6.88
CA ILE A 311 15.35 16.40 7.22
C ILE A 311 15.93 15.41 6.19
N GLY A 312 15.19 14.36 5.85
CA GLY A 312 15.65 13.39 4.87
C GLY A 312 15.75 13.98 3.46
N TYR A 313 14.84 14.87 3.06
CA TYR A 313 14.95 15.62 1.80
C TYR A 313 16.21 16.51 1.75
N ILE A 314 16.50 17.26 2.81
CA ILE A 314 17.69 18.12 2.89
C ILE A 314 18.97 17.27 2.73
N LYS A 315 19.04 16.13 3.43
CA LYS A 315 20.18 15.22 3.32
C LYS A 315 20.26 14.50 1.97
N LEU A 316 19.13 14.18 1.34
CA LEU A 316 19.12 13.64 -0.03
C LEU A 316 19.69 14.65 -1.02
N LYS A 317 19.36 15.94 -0.85
CA LYS A 317 19.86 17.03 -1.72
C LYS A 317 21.38 17.21 -1.63
N SER A 318 22.00 16.92 -0.48
CA SER A 318 23.46 17.03 -0.33
C SER A 318 24.23 15.91 -1.03
N ILE A 319 23.57 14.83 -1.44
CA ILE A 319 24.19 13.71 -2.15
C ILE A 319 24.12 13.96 -3.66
N THR A 320 25.26 14.31 -4.27
CA THR A 320 25.33 14.77 -5.67
C THR A 320 25.74 13.67 -6.66
N LYS A 321 26.43 12.60 -6.22
CA LYS A 321 26.91 11.51 -7.09
C LYS A 321 26.66 10.14 -6.46
N ASN A 322 25.51 9.55 -6.77
CA ASN A 322 25.23 8.16 -6.46
C ASN A 322 24.36 7.55 -7.58
N SER A 323 24.83 6.50 -8.24
CA SER A 323 24.10 5.84 -9.33
C SER A 323 22.78 5.21 -8.86
N PHE A 324 22.70 4.74 -7.61
CA PHE A 324 21.47 4.22 -7.03
C PHE A 324 20.42 5.31 -6.81
N LEU A 325 20.86 6.54 -6.52
CA LEU A 325 19.97 7.68 -6.34
C LEU A 325 19.20 8.03 -7.62
N GLU A 326 19.79 7.84 -8.80
CA GLU A 326 19.09 8.10 -10.06
C GLU A 326 17.96 7.11 -10.33
N ILE A 327 18.18 5.84 -9.99
CA ILE A 327 17.19 4.78 -10.13
C ILE A 327 16.06 5.01 -9.10
N ASP A 328 16.41 5.28 -7.84
CA ASP A 328 15.42 5.52 -6.78
C ASP A 328 14.61 6.80 -7.01
N LYS A 329 15.21 7.84 -7.62
CA LYS A 329 14.49 9.02 -8.08
C LYS A 329 13.45 8.68 -9.15
N LEU A 330 13.77 7.78 -10.08
CA LEU A 330 12.81 7.37 -11.10
C LEU A 330 11.63 6.59 -10.50
N TYR A 331 11.91 5.66 -9.58
CA TYR A 331 10.84 4.94 -8.86
C TYR A 331 9.95 5.90 -8.07
N LEU A 332 10.56 6.81 -7.30
CA LEU A 332 9.83 7.80 -6.51
C LEU A 332 8.99 8.73 -7.39
N LEU A 333 9.55 9.21 -8.51
CA LEU A 333 8.83 10.09 -9.43
C LEU A 333 7.64 9.36 -10.07
N ALA A 334 7.81 8.12 -10.52
CA ALA A 334 6.71 7.32 -11.05
C ALA A 334 5.60 7.09 -10.00
N ALA A 335 5.97 6.84 -8.74
CA ALA A 335 5.03 6.68 -7.63
C ALA A 335 4.24 7.98 -7.37
N ILE A 336 4.94 9.12 -7.21
CA ILE A 336 4.31 10.43 -6.98
C ILE A 336 3.41 10.81 -8.15
N THR A 337 3.87 10.64 -9.41
CA THR A 337 3.05 10.93 -10.59
C THR A 337 1.80 10.06 -10.61
N THR A 338 1.90 8.77 -10.31
CA THR A 338 0.73 7.87 -10.28
C THR A 338 -0.28 8.32 -9.24
N ILE A 339 0.19 8.62 -8.03
CA ILE A 339 -0.65 9.10 -6.91
C ILE A 339 -1.37 10.39 -7.32
N LEU A 340 -0.63 11.40 -7.78
CA LEU A 340 -1.21 12.69 -8.19
C LEU A 340 -2.16 12.54 -9.40
N PHE A 341 -1.82 11.67 -10.35
CA PHE A 341 -2.65 11.38 -11.51
C PHE A 341 -4.03 10.88 -11.08
N PHE A 342 -4.11 9.83 -10.25
CA PHE A 342 -5.41 9.29 -9.83
C PHE A 342 -6.18 10.21 -8.89
N ILE A 343 -5.52 10.90 -7.96
CA ILE A 343 -6.18 11.82 -7.03
C ILE A 343 -6.87 12.98 -7.74
N PHE A 344 -6.23 13.51 -8.78
CA PHE A 344 -6.80 14.60 -9.57
C PHE A 344 -7.82 14.11 -10.58
N LEU A 345 -7.62 12.90 -11.13
CA LEU A 345 -8.55 12.29 -12.07
C LEU A 345 -9.86 11.88 -11.38
N PHE A 346 -9.79 11.25 -10.21
CA PHE A 346 -10.95 10.68 -9.51
C PHE A 346 -11.04 11.16 -8.04
N PRO A 347 -12.19 11.73 -7.60
CA PRO A 347 -12.40 12.21 -6.23
C PRO A 347 -12.22 11.14 -5.15
N ASP A 348 -12.82 9.97 -5.37
CA ASP A 348 -12.83 8.86 -4.39
C ASP A 348 -11.46 8.20 -4.19
N TYR A 349 -10.50 8.48 -5.07
CA TYR A 349 -9.14 7.97 -5.03
C TYR A 349 -8.19 8.87 -4.22
N SER A 350 -8.74 9.79 -3.42
CA SER A 350 -7.97 10.69 -2.53
C SER A 350 -7.40 10.01 -1.29
N TYR A 351 -7.83 8.80 -0.93
CA TYR A 351 -7.31 8.05 0.22
C TYR A 351 -6.09 7.20 -0.14
N ALA A 352 -5.11 7.13 0.76
CA ALA A 352 -3.88 6.37 0.55
C ALA A 352 -4.06 4.84 0.45
N LYS A 353 -5.22 4.30 0.82
CA LYS A 353 -5.48 2.85 0.74
C LYS A 353 -5.20 2.27 -0.64
N TYR A 354 -5.41 3.06 -1.70
CA TYR A 354 -5.15 2.65 -3.09
C TYR A 354 -3.65 2.67 -3.48
N TYR A 355 -2.81 3.38 -2.72
CA TYR A 355 -1.41 3.64 -3.08
C TYR A 355 -0.41 3.14 -2.05
N ILE A 356 -0.85 2.59 -0.91
CA ILE A 356 0.05 2.16 0.17
C ILE A 356 1.07 1.12 -0.32
N PHE A 357 0.76 0.36 -1.37
CA PHE A 357 1.70 -0.56 -2.01
C PHE A 357 2.95 0.14 -2.58
N LEU A 358 2.90 1.45 -2.87
CA LEU A 358 4.01 2.27 -3.35
C LEU A 358 4.93 2.76 -2.21
N LEU A 359 4.54 2.59 -0.94
CA LEU A 359 5.32 3.03 0.22
C LEU A 359 6.78 2.53 0.24
N PRO A 360 7.13 1.31 -0.25
CA PRO A 360 8.53 0.90 -0.35
C PRO A 360 9.37 1.85 -1.24
N LEU A 361 8.76 2.45 -2.26
CA LEU A 361 9.45 3.38 -3.17
C LEU A 361 9.74 4.73 -2.50
N PHE A 362 9.00 5.08 -1.44
CA PHE A 362 9.31 6.23 -0.59
C PHE A 362 10.43 5.91 0.40
N PHE A 363 10.48 4.70 0.95
CA PHE A 363 11.57 4.28 1.85
C PHE A 363 12.92 4.11 1.14
N ALA A 364 12.92 3.68 -0.13
CA ALA A 364 14.15 3.41 -0.89
C ALA A 364 15.13 4.61 -0.94
N PRO A 365 14.72 5.85 -1.29
CA PRO A 365 15.58 7.02 -1.20
C PRO A 365 16.17 7.26 0.20
N PHE A 366 15.39 7.06 1.27
CA PHE A 366 15.89 7.27 2.64
C PHE A 366 16.96 6.25 3.03
N LEU A 367 16.94 5.04 2.47
CA LEU A 367 18.00 4.03 2.68
C LEU A 367 19.35 4.42 2.09
N ILE A 368 19.40 5.40 1.18
CA ILE A 368 20.67 5.96 0.69
C ILE A 368 21.33 6.85 1.75
N VAL A 369 20.52 7.49 2.59
CA VAL A 369 20.96 8.55 3.52
C VAL A 369 21.07 8.04 4.95
N PHE A 370 20.18 7.14 5.34
CA PHE A 370 20.05 6.64 6.69
C PHE A 370 20.25 5.12 6.70
N ASP A 371 20.96 4.65 7.72
CA ASP A 371 21.10 3.21 7.96
C ASP A 371 19.72 2.58 8.16
N ARG A 372 19.48 1.42 7.53
CA ARG A 372 18.23 0.65 7.67
C ARG A 372 17.80 0.41 9.12
N ILE A 373 18.75 0.28 10.05
CA ILE A 373 18.48 0.10 11.47
C ILE A 373 17.88 1.37 12.11
N LYS A 374 18.33 2.57 11.70
CA LYS A 374 17.77 3.83 12.19
C LYS A 374 16.33 4.01 11.69
N ILE A 375 16.07 3.66 10.43
CA ILE A 375 14.71 3.70 9.87
C ILE A 375 13.80 2.65 10.55
N LEU A 376 14.34 1.46 10.86
CA LEU A 376 13.62 0.46 11.65
C LEU A 376 13.21 1.04 13.01
N TYR A 377 14.13 1.58 13.80
CA TYR A 377 13.79 2.18 15.09
C TYR A 377 12.77 3.31 14.97
N PHE A 378 12.90 4.15 13.94
CA PHE A 378 11.91 5.19 13.64
C PHE A 378 10.51 4.60 13.42
N ASN A 379 10.37 3.56 12.58
CA ASN A 379 9.08 2.89 12.35
C ASN A 379 8.54 2.22 13.61
N LEU A 380 9.39 1.58 14.44
CA LEU A 380 8.97 1.00 15.70
C LEU A 380 8.37 2.05 16.64
N ILE A 381 9.02 3.22 16.76
CA ILE A 381 8.52 4.33 17.57
C ILE A 381 7.16 4.82 17.04
N LEU A 382 7.02 4.97 15.72
CA LEU A 382 5.74 5.37 15.12
C LEU A 382 4.62 4.37 15.43
N VAL A 383 4.88 3.07 15.30
CA VAL A 383 3.88 2.03 15.61
C VAL A 383 3.50 2.03 17.08
N ILE A 384 4.47 2.18 17.99
CA ILE A 384 4.19 2.24 19.43
C ILE A 384 3.31 3.47 19.75
N ILE A 385 3.66 4.64 19.22
CA ILE A 385 2.86 5.86 19.41
C ILE A 385 1.44 5.68 18.85
N TRP A 386 1.33 5.08 17.67
CA TRP A 386 0.05 4.77 17.05
C TRP A 386 -0.82 3.87 17.92
N LEU A 387 -0.29 2.72 18.37
CA LEU A 387 -1.01 1.76 19.19
C LEU A 387 -1.41 2.36 20.55
N LEU A 388 -0.53 3.15 21.17
CA LEU A 388 -0.85 3.84 22.43
C LEU A 388 -1.98 4.86 22.25
N ASN A 389 -1.99 5.63 21.17
CA ASN A 389 -3.07 6.57 20.90
C ASN A 389 -4.40 5.87 20.67
N LEU A 390 -4.40 4.78 19.89
CA LEU A 390 -5.61 3.98 19.70
C LEU A 390 -6.11 3.37 21.02
N PHE A 391 -5.21 2.87 21.86
CA PHE A 391 -5.57 2.35 23.18
C PHE A 391 -6.19 3.44 24.06
N ILE A 392 -5.66 4.67 24.03
CA ILE A 392 -6.25 5.79 24.77
C ILE A 392 -7.66 6.13 24.26
N TYR A 393 -7.95 6.00 22.96
CA TYR A 393 -9.32 6.18 22.45
C TYR A 393 -10.31 5.11 22.90
N THR A 394 -9.81 3.97 23.39
CA THR A 394 -10.65 2.85 23.88
C THR A 394 -10.91 2.88 25.39
N ILE A 395 -10.24 3.77 26.13
CA ILE A 395 -10.49 4.04 27.57
C ILE A 395 -11.48 5.19 27.67
#